data_AF-A0A068S046-F1
#
_entry.id   AF-A0A068S046-F1
#
_cell.length_a   1.000
_cell.length_b   1.000
_cell.length_c   1.000
_cell.angle_alpha   90.00
_cell.angle_beta   90.00
_cell.angle_gamma   90.00
#
_symmetry.space_group_name_H-M   'P 1'
#
loop_
_entity.id
_entity.type
_entity.pdbx_description
1 polymer ?
#
loop_
_entity_poly.entity_id
_entity_poly.type
_entity_poly.pdbx_seq_one_letter_code
_entity_poly.pdbx_strand_id
1 'polypeptide(L)'
;MNNIENHTSIVKLSPELILQVVLFLEPKAVVELGLTCHQFADFLFDKKTGIVFRRLVERDFGINYKLPNNDDEQGETWPSFYKDLYTHRDILSSYCCCHLSRLPDEPSETKRVLYRKFQEHSFPCDFCHHQTADYLNLSLESNVMACRSCLIERDDTFPVQLENSTSKLWCFQCKRELGGDGVNKNEVYRANGYMEKLDMEPSLDRRRKAEHMLYIQELRREDMSIRHFLLEKNWARAWMMFRTREGSSLPGKISNQKLARSNGSLNPGIRLPNDKYRPAPETSADIISEHLWSYLSKAYGVQGRAYSEDDMQYPEYARLRAYIDDFKKSILAYP
;
A
#
# COMPACT_ATOMS: atom_id res chain seq x y z
N MET A 1 38.12 -9.50 52.38
CA MET A 1 37.26 -9.88 51.24
C MET A 1 36.37 -8.68 50.93
N ASN A 2 36.74 -7.84 49.96
CA ASN A 2 35.87 -6.79 49.44
C ASN A 2 35.73 -7.01 47.94
N ASN A 3 34.64 -7.67 47.55
CA ASN A 3 34.17 -7.64 46.16
C ASN A 3 33.63 -6.23 45.91
N ILE A 4 34.44 -5.38 45.28
CA ILE A 4 33.96 -4.13 44.69
C ILE A 4 33.23 -4.54 43.42
N GLU A 5 31.91 -4.67 43.50
CA GLU A 5 31.06 -4.79 42.31
C GLU A 5 31.25 -3.52 41.48
N ASN A 6 31.84 -3.67 40.29
CA ASN A 6 31.93 -2.62 39.29
C ASN A 6 30.51 -2.31 38.78
N HIS A 7 29.76 -1.50 39.52
CA HIS A 7 28.49 -0.97 39.03
C HIS A 7 28.79 0.03 37.91
N THR A 8 28.57 -0.40 36.67
CA THR A 8 28.55 0.50 35.53
C THR A 8 27.41 1.49 35.74
N SER A 9 27.75 2.74 36.05
CA SER A 9 26.77 3.82 36.20
C SER A 9 25.93 3.93 34.92
N ILE A 10 24.61 4.09 35.06
CA ILE A 10 23.66 4.28 33.96
C ILE A 10 24.05 5.44 33.03
N VAL A 11 24.81 6.41 33.56
CA VAL A 11 25.37 7.57 32.86
C VAL A 11 26.43 7.17 31.81
N LYS A 12 27.01 5.97 31.93
CA LYS A 12 28.00 5.41 30.99
C LYS A 12 27.36 4.56 29.88
N LEU A 13 26.05 4.39 29.88
CA LEU A 13 25.36 3.66 28.80
C LEU A 13 25.37 4.46 27.50
N SER A 14 25.32 3.76 26.37
CA SER A 14 25.18 4.42 25.08
C SER A 14 23.78 5.06 24.94
N PRO A 15 23.62 6.13 24.14
CA PRO A 15 22.33 6.75 23.89
C PRO A 15 21.25 5.77 23.42
N GLU A 16 21.62 4.74 22.65
CA GLU A 16 20.70 3.71 22.17
C GLU A 16 20.18 2.83 23.31
N LEU A 17 21.05 2.43 24.25
CA LEU A 17 20.63 1.66 25.42
C LEU A 17 19.76 2.50 26.36
N ILE A 18 20.09 3.78 26.54
CA ILE A 18 19.27 4.72 27.31
C ILE A 18 17.91 4.86 26.66
N LEU A 19 17.84 5.01 25.33
CA LEU A 19 16.56 5.05 24.59
C LEU A 19 15.72 3.81 24.87
N GLN A 20 16.31 2.61 24.78
CA GLN A 20 15.59 1.36 25.06
C GLN A 20 15.01 1.36 26.47
N VAL A 21 15.81 1.71 27.49
CA VAL A 21 15.34 1.80 28.88
C VAL A 21 14.18 2.79 29.00
N VAL A 22 14.31 3.98 28.41
CA VAL A 22 13.29 5.04 28.43
C VAL A 22 11.98 4.58 27.81
N LEU A 23 12.03 3.76 26.76
CA LEU A 23 10.83 3.21 26.12
C LEU A 23 10.11 2.14 26.94
N PHE A 24 10.70 1.66 28.03
CA PHE A 24 10.00 0.84 29.04
C PHE A 24 9.38 1.65 30.19
N LEU A 25 9.71 2.94 30.28
CA LEU A 25 9.23 3.79 31.38
C LEU A 25 7.87 4.40 31.09
N GLU A 26 7.10 4.61 32.16
CA GLU A 26 5.92 5.47 32.12
C GLU A 26 6.32 6.93 31.88
N PRO A 27 5.45 7.76 31.28
CA PRO A 27 5.79 9.13 30.91
C PRO A 27 6.27 9.99 32.07
N LYS A 28 5.74 9.78 33.28
CA LYS A 28 6.18 10.48 34.50
C LYS A 28 7.63 10.13 34.86
N ALA A 29 7.97 8.84 34.84
CA ALA A 29 9.32 8.36 35.11
C ALA A 29 10.34 8.86 34.08
N VAL A 30 9.93 9.04 32.81
CA VAL A 30 10.78 9.67 31.78
C VAL A 30 11.12 11.10 32.16
N VAL A 31 10.13 11.89 32.59
CA VAL A 31 10.35 13.29 33.01
C VAL A 31 11.22 13.34 34.26
N GLU A 32 10.94 12.50 35.26
CA GLU A 32 11.75 12.40 36.49
C GLU A 32 13.20 12.03 36.19
N LEU A 33 13.44 11.09 35.28
CA LEU A 33 14.79 10.74 34.83
C LEU A 33 15.53 11.94 34.24
N GLY A 34 14.85 12.76 33.43
CA GLY A 34 15.42 13.98 32.87
C GLY A 34 15.76 15.05 33.90
N LEU A 35 15.10 15.04 35.06
CA LEU A 35 15.41 15.95 36.17
C LEU A 35 16.61 15.49 37.01
N THR A 36 17.11 14.28 36.82
CA THR A 36 18.21 13.74 37.64
C THR A 36 19.58 14.32 37.29
N CYS A 37 19.88 14.56 36.01
CA CYS A 37 21.14 15.18 35.58
C CYS A 37 21.05 15.83 34.19
N HIS A 38 21.98 16.76 33.90
CA HIS A 38 22.02 17.48 32.63
C HIS A 38 22.15 16.56 31.41
N GLN A 39 22.95 15.49 31.49
CA GLN A 39 23.12 14.57 30.37
C GLN A 39 21.80 13.87 29.97
N PHE A 40 20.98 13.47 30.95
CA PHE A 40 19.66 12.92 30.66
C PHE A 40 18.69 14.00 30.21
N ALA A 41 18.72 15.20 30.78
CA ALA A 41 17.91 16.31 30.32
C ALA A 41 18.17 16.62 28.83
N ASP A 42 19.43 16.75 28.44
CA ASP A 42 19.85 17.07 27.08
C ASP A 42 19.45 15.96 26.11
N PHE A 43 19.58 14.69 26.51
CA PHE A 43 19.18 13.56 25.67
C PHE A 43 17.65 13.42 25.53
N LEU A 44 16.91 13.50 26.64
CA LEU A 44 15.46 13.27 26.66
C LEU A 44 14.69 14.43 26.04
N PHE A 45 15.15 15.67 26.25
CA PHE A 45 14.49 16.88 25.79
C PHE A 45 15.22 17.55 24.61
N ASP A 46 16.07 16.81 23.90
CA ASP A 46 16.74 17.30 22.69
C ASP A 46 15.71 17.87 21.70
N LYS A 47 15.71 19.19 21.54
CA LYS A 47 14.78 19.88 20.64
C LYS A 47 15.12 19.64 19.17
N LYS A 48 16.37 19.28 18.85
CA LYS A 48 16.85 19.11 17.48
C LYS A 48 16.36 17.79 16.90
N THR A 49 16.60 16.68 17.59
CA THR A 49 16.15 15.36 17.10
C THR A 49 14.80 14.95 17.70
N GLY A 50 14.55 15.28 18.97
CA GLY A 50 13.39 14.85 19.73
C GLY A 50 13.15 13.34 19.70
N ILE A 51 14.21 12.54 19.51
CA ILE A 51 14.10 11.11 19.16
C ILE A 51 13.36 10.32 20.23
N VAL A 52 13.57 10.64 21.50
CA VAL A 52 12.90 10.01 22.64
C VAL A 52 11.39 10.24 22.56
N PHE A 53 10.96 11.50 22.49
CA PHE A 53 9.54 11.82 22.42
C PHE A 53 8.89 11.38 21.11
N ARG A 54 9.61 11.38 19.99
CA ARG A 54 9.13 10.76 18.74
C ARG A 54 8.77 9.29 18.96
N ARG A 55 9.66 8.53 19.60
CA ARG A 55 9.43 7.11 19.90
C ARG A 55 8.34 6.90 20.95
N LEU A 56 8.21 7.77 21.93
CA LEU A 56 7.10 7.73 22.89
C LEU A 56 5.76 8.04 22.22
N VAL A 57 5.71 8.99 21.28
CA VAL A 57 4.49 9.27 20.48
C VAL A 57 4.10 8.03 19.64
N GLU A 58 5.07 7.39 19.00
CA GLU A 58 4.85 6.16 18.24
C GLU A 58 4.36 5.02 19.14
N ARG A 59 4.97 4.82 20.31
CA ARG A 59 4.62 3.77 21.28
C ARG A 59 3.22 3.98 21.88
N ASP A 60 2.93 5.18 22.36
CA ASP A 60 1.75 5.46 23.18
C ASP A 60 0.51 5.80 22.34
N PHE A 61 0.72 6.37 21.15
CA PHE A 61 -0.37 6.87 20.31
C PHE A 61 -0.37 6.26 18.90
N GLY A 62 0.66 5.49 18.50
CA GLY A 62 0.75 4.94 17.14
C GLY A 62 0.97 6.01 16.06
N ILE A 63 1.48 7.18 16.42
CA ILE A 63 1.71 8.30 15.50
C ILE A 63 3.19 8.39 15.12
N ASN A 64 3.52 8.34 13.83
CA ASN A 64 4.90 8.44 13.32
C ASN A 64 5.17 9.69 12.46
N TYR A 65 4.17 10.56 12.34
CA TYR A 65 4.22 11.78 11.54
C TYR A 65 4.13 13.02 12.43
N LYS A 66 4.73 14.11 11.95
CA LYS A 66 4.68 15.44 12.55
C LYS A 66 5.05 16.46 11.49
N LEU A 67 4.50 17.66 11.57
CA LEU A 67 4.97 18.82 10.82
C LEU A 67 6.47 19.03 11.09
N PRO A 68 7.33 19.15 10.06
CA PRO A 68 8.73 19.48 10.25
C PRO A 68 8.84 20.84 10.97
N ASN A 69 9.85 20.97 11.82
CA ASN A 69 10.20 22.28 12.35
C ASN A 69 10.78 23.06 11.16
N ASN A 70 10.17 24.20 10.80
CA ASN A 70 10.85 25.14 9.94
C ASN A 70 12.10 25.64 10.68
N ASP A 71 13.17 25.98 9.96
CA ASP A 71 14.47 26.38 10.53
C ASP A 71 14.39 27.64 11.42
N ASP A 72 13.25 28.32 11.44
CA ASP A 72 12.91 29.36 12.41
C ASP A 72 12.25 28.73 13.64
N GLU A 73 12.81 29.00 14.83
CA GLU A 73 12.57 28.41 16.17
C GLU A 73 11.10 28.30 16.69
N GLN A 74 10.09 28.49 15.86
CA GLN A 74 8.66 28.50 16.18
C GLN A 74 7.93 27.18 15.86
N GLY A 75 8.64 26.16 15.37
CA GLY A 75 8.08 24.83 15.17
C GLY A 75 7.66 24.14 16.47
N GLU A 76 6.53 23.43 16.46
CA GLU A 76 6.13 22.56 17.57
C GLU A 76 7.21 21.50 17.81
N THR A 77 7.62 21.24 19.04
CA THR A 77 8.61 20.19 19.36
C THR A 77 7.94 18.82 19.55
N TRP A 78 8.69 17.72 19.47
CA TRP A 78 8.15 16.39 19.81
C TRP A 78 7.63 16.29 21.26
N PRO A 79 8.33 16.83 22.28
CA PRO A 79 7.78 16.91 23.64
C PRO A 79 6.46 17.67 23.75
N SER A 80 6.33 18.82 23.07
CA SER A 80 5.07 19.58 23.09
C SER A 80 3.95 18.85 22.36
N PHE A 81 4.25 18.17 21.25
CA PHE A 81 3.27 17.35 20.54
C PHE A 81 2.81 16.15 21.38
N TYR A 82 3.75 15.47 22.07
CA TYR A 82 3.41 14.40 23.00
C TYR A 82 2.48 14.90 24.12
N LYS A 83 2.79 16.05 24.72
CA LYS A 83 1.94 16.67 25.76
C LYS A 83 0.54 17.00 25.24
N ASP A 84 0.45 17.52 24.02
CA ASP A 84 -0.82 17.85 23.37
C ASP A 84 -1.68 16.59 23.12
N LEU A 85 -1.09 15.52 22.58
CA LEU A 85 -1.77 14.22 22.42
C LEU A 85 -2.20 13.62 23.76
N TYR A 86 -1.35 13.72 24.78
CA TYR A 86 -1.66 13.23 26.12
C TYR A 86 -2.83 13.99 26.76
N THR A 87 -2.93 15.30 26.51
CA THR A 87 -4.03 16.15 27.00
C THR A 87 -5.36 15.82 26.32
N HIS A 88 -5.32 15.39 25.05
CA HIS A 88 -6.50 15.04 24.25
C HIS A 88 -6.74 13.52 24.13
N ARG A 89 -6.18 12.72 25.05
CA ARG A 89 -6.18 11.26 24.95
C ARG A 89 -7.59 10.64 24.80
N ASP A 90 -8.56 11.20 25.51
CA ASP A 90 -9.95 10.68 25.53
C ASP A 90 -10.69 10.90 24.20
N ILE A 91 -10.25 11.87 23.40
CA ILE A 91 -10.84 12.22 22.10
C ILE A 91 -9.85 12.04 20.95
N LEU A 92 -8.81 11.21 21.16
CA LEU A 92 -7.70 11.06 20.22
C LEU A 92 -8.16 10.68 18.81
N SER A 93 -9.12 9.75 18.69
CA SER A 93 -9.61 9.29 17.38
C SER A 93 -10.23 10.42 16.54
N SER A 94 -10.88 11.39 17.18
CA SER A 94 -11.42 12.60 16.54
C SER A 94 -10.39 13.71 16.40
N TYR A 95 -9.36 13.73 17.26
CA TYR A 95 -8.36 14.80 17.31
C TYR A 95 -7.15 14.58 16.37
N CYS A 96 -6.57 13.37 16.37
CA CYS A 96 -5.40 13.01 15.57
C CYS A 96 -5.38 11.50 15.22
N CYS A 97 -5.45 11.17 13.93
CA CYS A 97 -5.63 9.80 13.43
C CYS A 97 -4.32 9.00 13.36
N CYS A 98 -4.10 8.11 14.32
CA CYS A 98 -2.94 7.20 14.32
C CYS A 98 -2.87 6.28 13.08
N HIS A 99 -3.99 5.99 12.41
CA HIS A 99 -4.00 5.14 11.22
C HIS A 99 -3.32 5.79 10.01
N LEU A 100 -3.20 7.12 10.00
CA LEU A 100 -2.49 7.86 8.97
C LEU A 100 -0.99 7.52 8.95
N SER A 101 -0.45 7.05 10.08
CA SER A 101 0.91 6.52 10.20
C SER A 101 1.16 5.27 9.37
N ARG A 102 0.10 4.54 9.01
CA ARG A 102 0.21 3.32 8.19
C ARG A 102 0.36 3.63 6.71
N LEU A 103 0.09 4.85 6.27
CA LEU A 103 0.34 5.26 4.90
C LEU A 103 1.85 5.35 4.66
N PRO A 104 2.33 4.89 3.50
CA PRO A 104 3.71 5.10 3.11
C PRO A 104 4.01 6.61 3.00
N ASP A 105 5.27 7.01 3.14
CA ASP A 105 5.66 8.42 3.01
C ASP A 105 5.44 8.99 1.61
N GLU A 106 5.47 8.12 0.60
CA GLU A 106 5.13 8.44 -0.77
C GLU A 106 4.14 7.44 -1.34
N PRO A 107 3.09 7.90 -2.05
CA PRO A 107 2.21 7.00 -2.78
C PRO A 107 2.99 6.34 -3.92
N SER A 108 2.79 5.03 -4.09
CA SER A 108 3.39 4.32 -5.22
C SER A 108 2.86 4.86 -6.54
N GLU A 109 3.65 4.75 -7.60
CA GLU A 109 3.24 5.23 -8.92
C GLU A 109 2.00 4.47 -9.44
N THR A 110 1.82 3.21 -9.06
CA THR A 110 0.61 2.44 -9.35
C THR A 110 -0.64 3.10 -8.72
N LYS A 111 -0.54 3.64 -7.51
CA LYS A 111 -1.65 4.41 -6.88
C LYS A 111 -1.94 5.69 -7.64
N ARG A 112 -0.91 6.43 -8.07
CA ARG A 112 -1.09 7.66 -8.84
C ARG A 112 -1.81 7.39 -10.17
N VAL A 113 -1.44 6.31 -10.86
CA VAL A 113 -2.10 5.86 -12.09
C VAL A 113 -3.57 5.52 -11.82
N LEU A 114 -3.84 4.71 -10.79
CA LEU A 114 -5.19 4.30 -10.44
C LEU A 114 -6.07 5.47 -10.00
N TYR A 115 -5.53 6.39 -9.22
CA TYR A 115 -6.25 7.57 -8.75
C TYR A 115 -6.72 8.46 -9.90
N ARG A 116 -5.85 8.79 -10.87
CA ARG A 116 -6.27 9.53 -12.07
C ARG A 116 -7.36 8.80 -12.84
N LYS A 117 -7.16 7.50 -13.02
CA LYS A 117 -8.15 6.67 -13.72
C LYS A 117 -9.48 6.68 -12.99
N PHE A 118 -9.46 6.74 -11.66
CA PHE A 118 -10.64 6.78 -10.81
C PHE A 118 -11.36 8.13 -10.86
N GLN A 119 -10.63 9.23 -11.04
CA GLN A 119 -11.20 10.54 -11.32
C GLN A 119 -11.86 10.62 -12.71
N GLU A 120 -11.27 9.96 -13.71
CA GLU A 120 -11.77 9.97 -15.08
C GLU A 120 -12.93 9.00 -15.32
N HIS A 121 -13.00 7.89 -14.58
CA HIS A 121 -13.91 6.77 -14.85
C HIS A 121 -14.50 6.20 -13.56
N SER A 122 -15.77 5.81 -13.64
CA SER A 122 -16.40 4.99 -12.60
C SER A 122 -16.04 3.52 -12.78
N PHE A 123 -15.58 2.88 -11.71
CA PHE A 123 -15.30 1.45 -11.69
C PHE A 123 -16.34 0.71 -10.85
N PRO A 124 -16.70 -0.54 -11.19
CA PRO A 124 -17.48 -1.37 -10.29
C PRO A 124 -16.66 -1.69 -9.03
N CYS A 125 -17.34 -1.90 -7.91
CA CYS A 125 -16.74 -2.39 -6.68
C CYS A 125 -16.11 -3.76 -6.93
N ASP A 126 -14.85 -3.94 -6.53
CA ASP A 126 -14.12 -5.20 -6.71
C ASP A 126 -14.70 -6.35 -5.86
N PHE A 127 -15.46 -6.04 -4.81
CA PHE A 127 -16.05 -7.08 -3.94
C PHE A 127 -17.43 -7.52 -4.41
N CYS A 128 -18.35 -6.58 -4.60
CA CYS A 128 -19.74 -6.92 -4.93
C CYS A 128 -20.02 -6.88 -6.43
N HIS A 129 -19.25 -6.14 -7.23
CA HIS A 129 -19.48 -5.91 -8.66
C HIS A 129 -20.86 -5.30 -9.04
N HIS A 130 -21.72 -4.97 -8.08
CA HIS A 130 -23.05 -4.40 -8.30
C HIS A 130 -23.09 -2.88 -8.08
N GLN A 131 -22.31 -2.37 -7.13
CA GLN A 131 -22.21 -0.94 -6.81
C GLN A 131 -20.97 -0.34 -7.47
N THR A 132 -21.00 0.97 -7.73
CA THR A 132 -19.81 1.72 -8.11
C THR A 132 -18.83 1.77 -6.93
N ALA A 133 -17.54 1.69 -7.22
CA ALA A 133 -16.51 1.92 -6.22
C ALA A 133 -16.44 3.40 -5.83
N ASP A 134 -16.39 3.66 -4.53
CA ASP A 134 -16.30 5.01 -3.97
C ASP A 134 -14.91 5.28 -3.39
N TYR A 135 -14.17 4.22 -3.05
CA TYR A 135 -12.90 4.29 -2.35
C TYR A 135 -11.80 3.52 -3.05
N LEU A 136 -10.58 4.07 -3.03
CA LEU A 136 -9.35 3.43 -3.47
C LEU A 136 -8.48 3.07 -2.27
N ASN A 137 -8.05 1.81 -2.21
CA ASN A 137 -7.12 1.33 -1.20
C ASN A 137 -5.72 1.91 -1.40
N LEU A 138 -5.19 2.52 -0.34
CA LEU A 138 -3.88 3.18 -0.33
C LEU A 138 -2.75 2.30 0.21
N SER A 139 -3.04 1.06 0.63
CA SER A 139 -2.00 0.07 0.95
C SER A 139 -1.12 -0.22 -0.27
N LEU A 140 0.17 -0.43 -0.03
CA LEU A 140 1.14 -0.84 -1.04
C LEU A 140 0.81 -2.23 -1.64
N GLU A 141 0.07 -3.05 -0.91
CA GLU A 141 -0.16 -4.46 -1.26
C GLU A 141 -1.47 -4.71 -2.03
N SER A 142 -2.39 -3.74 -2.04
CA SER A 142 -3.75 -3.96 -2.55
C SER A 142 -4.21 -2.81 -3.42
N ASN A 143 -4.61 -3.10 -4.67
CA ASN A 143 -5.15 -2.13 -5.64
C ASN A 143 -6.69 -2.14 -5.69
N VAL A 144 -7.30 -2.57 -4.58
CA VAL A 144 -8.75 -2.68 -4.48
C VAL A 144 -9.42 -1.31 -4.56
N MET A 145 -10.48 -1.24 -5.37
CA MET A 145 -11.45 -0.17 -5.40
C MET A 145 -12.80 -0.73 -4.96
N ALA A 146 -13.39 -0.15 -3.92
CA ALA A 146 -14.57 -0.71 -3.27
C ALA A 146 -15.62 0.36 -2.98
N CYS A 147 -16.89 -0.06 -2.91
CA CYS A 147 -17.96 0.78 -2.42
C CYS A 147 -17.93 0.87 -0.88
N ARG A 148 -18.59 1.89 -0.34
CA ARG A 148 -18.67 2.10 1.12
C ARG A 148 -19.21 0.88 1.87
N SER A 149 -20.28 0.28 1.35
CA SER A 149 -20.99 -0.83 2.01
C SER A 149 -20.06 -2.02 2.25
N CYS A 150 -19.31 -2.44 1.22
CA CYS A 150 -18.39 -3.56 1.33
C CYS A 150 -17.19 -3.27 2.23
N LEU A 151 -16.78 -2.01 2.38
CA LEU A 151 -15.67 -1.66 3.29
C LEU A 151 -16.10 -1.65 4.76
N ILE A 152 -17.36 -1.30 5.04
CA ILE A 152 -17.90 -1.30 6.42
C ILE A 152 -18.10 -2.72 6.95
N GLU A 153 -18.52 -3.65 6.09
CA GLU A 153 -18.79 -5.05 6.47
C GLU A 153 -17.52 -5.88 6.71
N ARG A 154 -16.34 -5.32 6.41
CA ARG A 154 -15.06 -6.04 6.42
C ARG A 154 -14.11 -5.52 7.48
N ASP A 155 -13.70 -6.41 8.37
CA ASP A 155 -12.74 -6.12 9.44
C ASP A 155 -11.27 -6.06 8.96
N ASP A 156 -10.98 -6.63 7.78
CA ASP A 156 -9.62 -6.76 7.22
C ASP A 156 -9.20 -5.60 6.32
N THR A 157 -9.94 -4.50 6.31
CA THR A 157 -9.69 -3.39 5.39
C THR A 157 -8.59 -2.47 5.89
N PHE A 158 -7.77 -2.01 4.95
CA PHE A 158 -6.76 -0.99 5.26
C PHE A 158 -7.49 0.29 5.72
N PRO A 159 -7.13 0.85 6.89
CA PRO A 159 -8.01 1.79 7.59
C PRO A 159 -8.18 3.13 6.89
N VAL A 160 -7.17 3.60 6.14
CA VAL A 160 -7.18 4.89 5.44
C VAL A 160 -7.32 4.67 3.96
N GLN A 161 -8.42 5.14 3.40
CA GLN A 161 -8.77 4.98 1.99
C GLN A 161 -8.88 6.36 1.35
N LEU A 162 -8.74 6.43 0.03
CA LEU A 162 -9.00 7.64 -0.74
C LEU A 162 -10.44 7.62 -1.25
N GLU A 163 -11.24 8.62 -0.90
CA GLU A 163 -12.60 8.78 -1.39
C GLU A 163 -12.61 9.52 -2.74
N ASN A 164 -13.30 8.95 -3.73
CA ASN A 164 -13.31 9.51 -5.09
C ASN A 164 -14.07 10.83 -5.18
N SER A 165 -15.23 10.91 -4.54
CA SER A 165 -16.16 12.04 -4.66
C SER A 165 -15.59 13.34 -4.10
N THR A 166 -14.88 13.24 -2.98
CA THR A 166 -14.28 14.38 -2.27
C THR A 166 -12.82 14.57 -2.62
N SER A 167 -12.15 13.55 -3.20
CA SER A 167 -10.70 13.50 -3.35
C SER A 167 -9.96 13.72 -2.03
N LYS A 168 -10.52 13.17 -0.94
CA LYS A 168 -9.95 13.27 0.40
C LYS A 168 -9.72 11.91 1.03
N LEU A 169 -8.88 11.89 2.06
CA LEU A 169 -8.60 10.69 2.83
C LEU A 169 -9.73 10.43 3.83
N TRP A 170 -10.23 9.21 3.85
CA TRP A 170 -11.22 8.75 4.82
C TRP A 170 -10.65 7.63 5.68
N CYS A 171 -10.81 7.73 6.99
CA CYS A 171 -10.45 6.65 7.91
C CYS A 171 -11.69 5.88 8.35
N PHE A 172 -11.77 4.59 7.99
CA PHE A 172 -12.87 3.72 8.41
C PHE A 172 -12.82 3.35 9.89
N GLN A 173 -11.63 3.33 10.50
CA GLN A 173 -11.49 3.04 11.94
C GLN A 173 -11.83 4.26 12.82
N CYS A 174 -11.45 5.47 12.39
CA CYS A 174 -11.87 6.71 13.06
C CYS A 174 -13.26 7.21 12.62
N LYS A 175 -13.83 6.61 11.56
CA LYS A 175 -15.13 6.94 10.94
C LYS A 175 -15.26 8.41 10.55
N ARG A 176 -14.20 8.99 9.99
CA ARG A 176 -14.17 10.40 9.60
C ARG A 176 -13.21 10.66 8.43
N GLU A 177 -13.42 11.82 7.82
CA GLU A 177 -12.48 12.45 6.91
C GLU A 177 -11.22 12.89 7.67
N LEU A 178 -10.06 12.79 7.01
CA LEU A 178 -8.76 13.18 7.55
C LEU A 178 -8.28 14.48 6.89
N GLY A 179 -7.57 15.29 7.68
CA GLY A 179 -6.99 16.56 7.20
C GLY A 179 -7.99 17.71 7.02
N GLY A 180 -9.18 17.60 7.61
CA GLY A 180 -10.18 18.68 7.65
C GLY A 180 -9.91 19.74 8.73
N ASP A 181 -10.87 20.66 8.90
CA ASP A 181 -10.79 21.70 9.92
C ASP A 181 -11.04 21.15 11.33
N GLY A 182 -10.40 21.75 12.34
CA GLY A 182 -10.63 21.41 13.76
C GLY A 182 -9.91 20.15 14.25
N VAL A 183 -9.08 19.52 13.42
CA VAL A 183 -8.18 18.42 13.83
C VAL A 183 -6.76 18.92 14.08
N ASN A 184 -5.90 18.05 14.61
CA ASN A 184 -4.51 18.39 14.88
C ASN A 184 -3.75 18.78 13.60
N LYS A 185 -3.00 19.89 13.64
CA LYS A 185 -2.21 20.42 12.51
C LYS A 185 -1.22 19.41 11.91
N ASN A 186 -0.69 18.46 12.69
CA ASN A 186 0.22 17.43 12.20
C ASN A 186 -0.51 16.42 11.32
N GLU A 187 -1.77 16.11 11.64
CA GLU A 187 -2.63 15.28 10.79
C GLU A 187 -2.94 16.02 9.48
N VAL A 188 -3.33 17.29 9.55
CA VAL A 188 -3.60 18.13 8.37
C VAL A 188 -2.38 18.15 7.45
N TYR A 189 -1.20 18.41 8.00
CA TYR A 189 0.05 18.39 7.25
C TYR A 189 0.31 17.03 6.58
N ARG A 190 0.18 15.93 7.33
CA ARG A 190 0.45 14.58 6.80
C ARG A 190 -0.56 14.19 5.71
N ALA A 191 -1.85 14.46 5.92
CA ALA A 191 -2.91 14.14 4.98
C ALA A 191 -2.75 14.95 3.69
N ASN A 192 -2.59 16.27 3.79
CA ASN A 192 -2.44 17.16 2.64
C ASN A 192 -1.14 16.87 1.89
N GLY A 193 -0.02 16.70 2.61
CA GLY A 193 1.26 16.35 1.98
C GLY A 193 1.23 14.99 1.27
N TYR A 194 0.42 14.04 1.73
CA TYR A 194 0.21 12.78 1.00
C TYR A 194 -0.63 12.98 -0.26
N MET A 195 -1.71 13.78 -0.18
CA MET A 195 -2.57 14.11 -1.31
C MET A 195 -1.82 14.88 -2.39
N GLU A 196 -1.04 15.89 -2.03
CA GLU A 196 -0.18 16.64 -2.96
C GLU A 196 0.77 15.71 -3.71
N LYS A 197 1.40 14.76 -3.01
CA LYS A 197 2.27 13.76 -3.64
C LYS A 197 1.50 12.82 -4.56
N LEU A 198 0.22 12.53 -4.28
CA LEU A 198 -0.62 11.67 -5.11
C LEU A 198 -1.04 12.38 -6.41
N ASP A 199 -1.32 13.68 -6.34
CA ASP A 199 -1.72 14.54 -7.46
C ASP A 199 -0.55 14.85 -8.42
N MET A 200 0.70 14.75 -7.96
CA MET A 200 1.89 14.98 -8.80
C MET A 200 1.86 14.18 -10.11
N GLU A 201 2.19 14.85 -11.23
CA GLU A 201 2.27 14.26 -12.57
C GLU A 201 3.11 12.97 -12.62
N PRO A 202 2.65 11.95 -13.39
CA PRO A 202 3.21 10.63 -13.37
C PRO A 202 4.41 10.62 -14.31
N SER A 203 5.56 10.22 -13.79
CA SER A 203 6.72 9.99 -14.67
C SER A 203 6.55 8.66 -15.38
N LEU A 204 6.64 8.64 -16.71
CA LEU A 204 6.63 7.39 -17.47
C LEU A 204 7.72 6.41 -17.01
N ASP A 205 8.87 6.92 -16.59
CA ASP A 205 9.96 6.09 -16.07
C ASP A 205 9.66 5.54 -14.67
N ARG A 206 9.03 6.35 -13.79
CA ARG A 206 8.54 5.84 -12.50
C ARG A 206 7.47 4.78 -12.72
N ARG A 207 6.58 4.98 -13.68
CA ARG A 207 5.50 4.03 -14.00
C ARG A 207 6.08 2.72 -14.53
N ARG A 208 7.04 2.80 -15.45
CA ARG A 208 7.79 1.66 -15.98
C ARG A 208 8.42 0.84 -14.85
N LYS A 209 9.13 1.49 -13.92
CA LYS A 209 9.74 0.84 -12.75
C LYS A 209 8.70 0.21 -11.82
N ALA A 210 7.61 0.92 -11.52
CA ALA A 210 6.57 0.44 -10.63
C ALA A 210 5.83 -0.77 -11.21
N GLU A 211 5.49 -0.75 -12.50
CA GLU A 211 4.84 -1.88 -13.17
C GLU A 211 5.80 -3.07 -13.39
N HIS A 212 7.10 -2.80 -13.53
CA HIS A 212 8.12 -3.85 -13.50
C HIS A 212 8.15 -4.56 -12.14
N MET A 213 8.12 -3.79 -11.04
CA MET A 213 8.05 -4.34 -9.69
C MET A 213 6.75 -5.11 -9.44
N LEU A 214 5.61 -4.61 -9.93
CA LEU A 214 4.33 -5.30 -9.86
C LEU A 214 4.38 -6.67 -10.57
N TYR A 215 5.02 -6.74 -11.73
CA TYR A 215 5.23 -8.02 -12.43
C TYR A 215 6.17 -8.96 -11.66
N ILE A 216 7.22 -8.46 -11.02
CA ILE A 216 8.09 -9.30 -10.18
C ILE A 216 7.30 -9.87 -9.00
N GLN A 217 6.47 -9.06 -8.36
CA GLN A 217 5.58 -9.50 -7.27
C GLN A 217 4.60 -10.59 -7.76
N GLU A 218 4.06 -10.45 -8.97
CA GLU A 218 3.22 -11.47 -9.59
C GLU A 218 3.96 -12.80 -9.76
N LEU A 219 5.18 -12.76 -10.29
CA LEU A 219 5.99 -13.98 -10.47
C LEU A 219 6.35 -14.65 -9.13
N ARG A 220 6.62 -13.85 -8.10
CA ARG A 220 6.96 -14.36 -6.75
C ARG A 220 5.75 -14.78 -5.93
N ARG A 221 4.52 -14.56 -6.42
CA ARG A 221 3.32 -14.91 -5.68
C ARG A 221 3.18 -16.44 -5.58
N GLU A 222 3.08 -16.94 -4.36
CA GLU A 222 2.98 -18.38 -4.10
C GLU A 222 1.54 -18.87 -3.96
N ASP A 223 0.64 -17.98 -3.57
CA ASP A 223 -0.77 -18.31 -3.47
C ASP A 223 -1.38 -18.47 -4.88
N MET A 224 -1.50 -19.73 -5.31
CA MET A 224 -2.12 -20.14 -6.57
C MET A 224 -3.61 -20.49 -6.41
N SER A 225 -4.17 -20.37 -5.19
CA SER A 225 -5.60 -20.58 -4.93
C SER A 225 -6.46 -19.44 -5.46
N ILE A 226 -5.86 -18.26 -5.63
CA ILE A 226 -6.50 -17.10 -6.22
C ILE A 226 -6.96 -17.38 -7.65
N ARG A 227 -7.96 -16.61 -8.07
CA ARG A 227 -8.47 -16.63 -9.43
C ARG A 227 -7.42 -16.08 -10.41
N HIS A 228 -7.34 -16.69 -11.58
CA HIS A 228 -6.48 -16.24 -12.67
C HIS A 228 -7.28 -15.79 -13.90
N PHE A 229 -6.70 -14.84 -14.62
CA PHE A 229 -7.19 -14.26 -15.85
C PHE A 229 -6.26 -14.59 -17.01
N LEU A 230 -6.83 -14.65 -18.20
CA LEU A 230 -6.10 -14.80 -19.45
C LEU A 230 -5.87 -13.44 -20.10
N LEU A 231 -4.62 -13.20 -20.49
CA LEU A 231 -4.18 -11.98 -21.15
C LEU A 231 -3.61 -12.29 -22.52
N GLU A 232 -4.10 -11.65 -23.59
CA GLU A 232 -3.59 -11.90 -24.94
C GLU A 232 -2.07 -11.67 -25.02
N LYS A 233 -1.34 -12.64 -25.59
CA LYS A 233 0.13 -12.64 -25.63
C LYS A 233 0.73 -11.40 -26.28
N ASN A 234 0.09 -10.87 -27.33
CA ASN A 234 0.59 -9.68 -28.04
C ASN A 234 0.55 -8.44 -27.15
N TRP A 235 -0.53 -8.28 -26.39
CA TRP A 235 -0.65 -7.18 -25.45
C TRP A 235 0.34 -7.34 -24.30
N ALA A 236 0.45 -8.56 -23.75
CA ALA A 236 1.42 -8.86 -22.69
C ALA A 236 2.87 -8.59 -23.13
N ARG A 237 3.23 -8.88 -24.39
CA ARG A 237 4.53 -8.51 -24.98
C ARG A 237 4.72 -7.00 -25.06
N ALA A 238 3.71 -6.25 -25.50
CA ALA A 238 3.80 -4.79 -25.55
C ALA A 238 3.98 -4.19 -24.15
N TRP A 239 3.25 -4.71 -23.16
CA TRP A 239 3.42 -4.33 -21.76
C TRP A 239 4.80 -4.72 -21.20
N MET A 240 5.31 -5.91 -21.54
CA MET A 240 6.67 -6.34 -21.20
C MET A 240 7.74 -5.38 -21.76
N MET A 241 7.56 -4.93 -23.00
CA MET A 241 8.45 -3.96 -23.63
C MET A 241 8.37 -2.60 -22.93
N PHE A 242 7.16 -2.13 -22.64
CA PHE A 242 6.93 -0.91 -21.87
C PHE A 242 7.54 -0.98 -20.46
N ARG A 243 7.57 -2.12 -19.77
CA ARG A 243 8.16 -2.18 -18.43
C ARG A 243 9.68 -2.42 -18.42
N THR A 244 10.29 -2.85 -19.53
CA THR A 244 11.73 -3.23 -19.57
C THR A 244 12.62 -2.38 -20.48
N ARG A 245 12.08 -1.69 -21.50
CA ARG A 245 12.89 -0.97 -22.51
C ARG A 245 12.58 0.51 -22.62
N GLU A 246 13.44 1.36 -22.07
CA GLU A 246 13.33 2.83 -22.12
C GLU A 246 12.91 3.36 -23.50
N GLY A 247 12.06 4.39 -23.53
CA GLY A 247 11.48 4.94 -24.76
C GLY A 247 10.35 4.13 -25.40
N SER A 248 10.11 2.88 -24.98
CA SER A 248 8.94 2.11 -25.47
C SER A 248 7.63 2.77 -25.05
N SER A 249 6.67 2.85 -25.96
CA SER A 249 5.35 3.44 -25.72
C SER A 249 4.51 2.63 -24.73
N LEU A 250 3.55 3.30 -24.09
CA LEU A 250 2.52 2.63 -23.30
C LEU A 250 1.69 1.72 -24.22
N PRO A 251 1.34 0.49 -23.77
CA PRO A 251 0.39 -0.32 -24.51
C PRO A 251 -0.99 0.36 -24.48
N GLY A 252 -1.78 0.11 -25.52
CA GLY A 252 -3.18 0.54 -25.58
C GLY A 252 -4.09 -0.26 -24.65
N LYS A 253 -5.40 -0.19 -24.87
CA LYS A 253 -6.38 -1.01 -24.15
C LYS A 253 -6.07 -2.51 -24.31
N ILE A 254 -6.35 -3.28 -23.26
CA ILE A 254 -6.19 -4.74 -23.29
C ILE A 254 -7.18 -5.33 -24.28
N SER A 255 -6.70 -5.92 -25.37
CA SER A 255 -7.54 -6.66 -26.31
C SER A 255 -7.46 -8.15 -26.01
N ASN A 256 -8.62 -8.78 -25.82
CA ASN A 256 -8.75 -10.24 -25.68
C ASN A 256 -9.50 -10.85 -26.88
N GLN A 257 -9.58 -10.13 -27.99
CA GLN A 257 -10.37 -10.56 -29.15
C GLN A 257 -9.85 -11.87 -29.75
N LYS A 258 -8.53 -12.09 -29.78
CA LYS A 258 -7.95 -13.34 -30.31
C LYS A 258 -8.14 -14.54 -29.39
N LEU A 259 -8.56 -14.32 -28.14
CA LEU A 259 -8.92 -15.37 -27.21
C LEU A 259 -10.37 -15.83 -27.41
N ALA A 260 -11.20 -15.03 -28.09
CA ALA A 260 -12.61 -15.29 -28.29
C ALA A 260 -12.87 -16.09 -29.57
N ARG A 261 -13.95 -16.88 -29.56
CA ARG A 261 -14.65 -17.33 -30.77
C ARG A 261 -15.53 -16.19 -31.31
N SER A 262 -16.08 -16.37 -32.52
CA SER A 262 -17.00 -15.40 -33.14
C SER A 262 -18.27 -15.14 -32.31
N ASN A 263 -18.69 -16.09 -31.47
CA ASN A 263 -19.82 -15.96 -30.55
C ASN A 263 -19.45 -15.30 -29.21
N GLY A 264 -18.20 -14.84 -29.04
CA GLY A 264 -17.72 -14.22 -27.80
C GLY A 264 -17.41 -15.18 -26.65
N SER A 265 -17.52 -16.50 -26.85
CA SER A 265 -17.05 -17.48 -25.86
C SER A 265 -15.52 -17.62 -25.95
N LEU A 266 -14.89 -18.06 -24.87
CA LEU A 266 -13.47 -18.40 -24.90
C LEU A 266 -13.21 -19.49 -25.95
N ASN A 267 -12.12 -19.38 -26.71
CA ASN A 267 -11.71 -20.40 -27.67
C ASN A 267 -10.94 -21.53 -26.96
N PRO A 268 -11.45 -22.78 -26.89
CA PRO A 268 -10.73 -23.89 -26.25
C PRO A 268 -9.45 -24.30 -27.00
N GLY A 269 -9.30 -23.86 -28.26
CA GLY A 269 -8.13 -24.10 -29.09
C GLY A 269 -6.89 -23.31 -28.70
N ILE A 270 -7.00 -22.29 -27.85
CA ILE A 270 -5.85 -21.47 -27.44
C ILE A 270 -4.78 -22.30 -26.73
N ARG A 271 -3.53 -21.86 -26.87
CA ARG A 271 -2.38 -22.46 -26.17
C ARG A 271 -2.02 -21.60 -24.97
N LEU A 272 -1.87 -22.22 -23.81
CA LEU A 272 -1.49 -21.57 -22.56
C LEU A 272 -0.09 -22.04 -22.12
N PRO A 273 0.62 -21.24 -21.31
CA PRO A 273 1.84 -21.70 -20.66
C PRO A 273 1.52 -22.77 -19.60
N ASN A 274 2.43 -23.73 -19.42
CA ASN A 274 2.31 -24.79 -18.39
C ASN A 274 3.22 -24.53 -17.18
N ASP A 275 4.07 -23.52 -17.27
CA ASP A 275 5.12 -23.22 -16.30
C ASP A 275 5.14 -21.72 -16.06
N LYS A 276 5.02 -21.32 -14.79
CA LYS A 276 5.00 -19.93 -14.36
C LYS A 276 6.30 -19.18 -14.63
N TYR A 277 7.44 -19.86 -14.52
CA TYR A 277 8.77 -19.23 -14.59
C TYR A 277 9.41 -19.37 -15.97
N ARG A 278 8.94 -20.31 -16.78
CA ARG A 278 9.49 -20.53 -18.12
C ARG A 278 8.76 -19.68 -19.17
N PRO A 279 9.48 -18.85 -19.95
CA PRO A 279 8.90 -18.16 -21.08
C PRO A 279 8.32 -19.14 -22.10
N ALA A 280 7.06 -18.93 -22.49
CA ALA A 280 6.39 -19.73 -23.50
C ALA A 280 6.01 -18.84 -24.71
N PRO A 281 6.90 -18.66 -25.70
CA PRO A 281 6.66 -17.73 -26.80
C PRO A 281 5.55 -18.19 -27.76
N GLU A 282 5.31 -19.49 -27.85
CA GLU A 282 4.33 -20.14 -28.73
C GLU A 282 2.89 -20.13 -28.21
N THR A 283 2.63 -19.44 -27.08
CA THR A 283 1.30 -19.39 -26.44
C THR A 283 0.43 -18.28 -27.02
N SER A 284 -0.88 -18.49 -26.96
CA SER A 284 -1.88 -17.51 -27.38
C SER A 284 -2.16 -16.47 -26.29
N ALA A 285 -2.00 -16.86 -25.03
CA ALA A 285 -2.21 -16.01 -23.87
C ALA A 285 -1.12 -16.23 -22.81
N ASP A 286 -1.05 -15.27 -21.88
CA ASP A 286 -0.41 -15.40 -20.57
C ASP A 286 -1.49 -15.61 -19.50
N ILE A 287 -1.11 -16.29 -18.41
CA ILE A 287 -1.94 -16.48 -17.22
C ILE A 287 -1.43 -15.51 -16.17
N ILE A 288 -2.32 -14.68 -15.61
CA ILE A 288 -2.00 -13.70 -14.57
C ILE A 288 -3.00 -13.77 -13.43
N SER A 289 -2.57 -13.47 -12.20
CA SER A 289 -3.46 -13.42 -11.06
C SER A 289 -4.52 -12.32 -11.18
N GLU A 290 -5.61 -12.49 -10.43
CA GLU A 290 -6.64 -11.48 -10.23
C GLU A 290 -6.08 -10.14 -9.70
N HIS A 291 -5.02 -10.17 -8.87
CA HIS A 291 -4.40 -8.94 -8.37
C HIS A 291 -3.73 -8.13 -9.47
N LEU A 292 -2.95 -8.79 -10.32
CA LEU A 292 -2.32 -8.13 -11.46
C LEU A 292 -3.39 -7.69 -12.46
N TRP A 293 -4.38 -8.54 -12.73
CA TRP A 293 -5.49 -8.23 -13.61
C TRP A 293 -6.24 -6.97 -13.16
N SER A 294 -6.60 -6.88 -11.87
CA SER A 294 -7.33 -5.74 -11.29
C SER A 294 -6.59 -4.42 -11.52
N TYR A 295 -5.27 -4.39 -11.37
CA TYR A 295 -4.48 -3.21 -11.72
C TYR A 295 -4.52 -2.91 -13.22
N LEU A 296 -4.19 -3.90 -14.06
CA LEU A 296 -4.04 -3.68 -15.50
C LEU A 296 -5.35 -3.26 -16.16
N SER A 297 -6.47 -3.87 -15.77
CA SER A 297 -7.80 -3.55 -16.32
C SER A 297 -8.22 -2.12 -16.00
N LYS A 298 -7.90 -1.60 -14.81
CA LYS A 298 -8.18 -0.22 -14.40
C LYS A 298 -7.22 0.78 -15.04
N ALA A 299 -5.93 0.44 -15.08
CA ALA A 299 -4.89 1.32 -15.59
C ALA A 299 -4.93 1.51 -17.12
N TYR A 300 -5.26 0.45 -17.86
CA TYR A 300 -5.25 0.44 -19.32
C TYR A 300 -6.64 0.35 -19.95
N GLY A 301 -7.65 -0.09 -19.20
CA GLY A 301 -8.96 -0.44 -19.76
C GLY A 301 -8.92 -1.75 -20.55
N VAL A 302 -10.10 -2.33 -20.73
CA VAL A 302 -10.29 -3.57 -21.50
C VAL A 302 -11.15 -3.29 -22.72
N GLN A 303 -10.72 -3.79 -23.87
CA GLN A 303 -11.49 -3.83 -25.11
C GLN A 303 -12.09 -5.23 -25.27
N GLY A 304 -13.40 -5.33 -25.03
CA GLY A 304 -14.12 -6.59 -25.07
C GLY A 304 -14.24 -7.24 -23.69
N ARG A 305 -14.32 -8.58 -23.67
CA ARG A 305 -14.55 -9.38 -22.46
C ARG A 305 -13.25 -9.82 -21.80
N ALA A 306 -13.23 -9.81 -20.46
CA ALA A 306 -12.20 -10.47 -19.66
C ALA A 306 -12.49 -11.98 -19.61
N TYR A 307 -11.45 -12.81 -19.80
CA TYR A 307 -11.58 -14.26 -19.66
C TYR A 307 -10.78 -14.74 -18.46
N SER A 308 -11.38 -15.65 -17.72
CA SER A 308 -10.88 -16.18 -16.46
C SER A 308 -11.13 -17.68 -16.36
N GLU A 309 -10.68 -18.29 -15.27
CA GLU A 309 -10.95 -19.70 -14.96
C GLU A 309 -12.45 -20.03 -14.97
N ASP A 310 -13.31 -19.09 -14.55
CA ASP A 310 -14.76 -19.29 -14.52
C ASP A 310 -15.37 -19.49 -15.91
N ASP A 311 -14.71 -19.00 -16.97
CA ASP A 311 -15.19 -19.13 -18.35
C ASP A 311 -14.92 -20.52 -18.94
N MET A 312 -14.30 -21.42 -18.17
CA MET A 312 -13.88 -22.76 -18.59
C MET A 312 -14.73 -23.88 -17.98
N GLN A 313 -16.06 -23.74 -17.91
CA GLN A 313 -16.92 -24.75 -17.26
C GLN A 313 -17.23 -25.98 -18.13
N TYR A 314 -17.33 -25.79 -19.46
CA TYR A 314 -17.80 -26.86 -20.35
C TYR A 314 -16.74 -27.94 -20.63
N PRO A 315 -17.15 -29.17 -21.02
CA PRO A 315 -16.22 -30.27 -21.29
C PRO A 315 -15.14 -29.94 -22.34
N GLU A 316 -15.47 -29.11 -23.33
CA GLU A 316 -14.53 -28.67 -24.38
C GLU A 316 -13.30 -27.92 -23.83
N TYR A 317 -13.36 -27.39 -22.62
CA TYR A 317 -12.26 -26.67 -21.97
C TYR A 317 -11.37 -27.57 -21.09
N ALA A 318 -11.56 -28.88 -21.09
CA ALA A 318 -10.79 -29.81 -20.25
C ALA A 318 -9.27 -29.64 -20.40
N ARG A 319 -8.79 -29.42 -21.63
CA ARG A 319 -7.37 -29.17 -21.90
C ARG A 319 -6.88 -27.85 -21.29
N LEU A 320 -7.67 -26.78 -21.36
CA LEU A 320 -7.27 -25.49 -20.79
C LEU A 320 -7.21 -25.55 -19.27
N ARG A 321 -8.19 -26.22 -18.63
CA ARG A 321 -8.18 -26.46 -17.18
C ARG A 321 -6.92 -27.21 -16.76
N ALA A 322 -6.56 -28.27 -17.49
CA ALA A 322 -5.31 -29.00 -17.23
C ALA A 322 -4.06 -28.11 -17.33
N TYR A 323 -3.97 -27.22 -18.34
CA TYR A 323 -2.84 -26.28 -18.44
C TYR A 323 -2.77 -25.31 -17.26
N ILE A 324 -3.91 -24.80 -16.80
CA ILE A 324 -3.95 -23.90 -15.63
C ILE A 324 -3.55 -24.66 -14.37
N ASP A 325 -4.02 -25.90 -14.20
CA ASP A 325 -3.62 -26.73 -13.07
C ASP A 325 -2.11 -27.02 -13.08
N ASP A 326 -1.55 -27.33 -14.25
CA ASP A 326 -0.10 -27.55 -14.42
C ASP A 326 0.69 -26.27 -14.12
N PHE A 327 0.24 -25.12 -14.64
CA PHE A 327 0.83 -23.81 -14.35
C PHE A 327 0.81 -23.49 -12.85
N LYS A 328 -0.31 -23.76 -12.17
CA LYS A 328 -0.45 -23.56 -10.71
C LYS A 328 0.49 -24.48 -9.93
N LYS A 329 0.61 -25.74 -10.35
CA LYS A 329 1.48 -26.73 -9.69
C LYS A 329 2.96 -26.53 -10.00
N SER A 330 3.31 -25.85 -11.10
CA SER A 330 4.70 -25.69 -11.53
C SER A 330 5.55 -24.99 -10.48
N ILE A 331 4.96 -24.18 -9.61
CA ILE A 331 5.68 -23.53 -8.51
C ILE A 331 6.37 -24.52 -7.58
N LEU A 332 5.77 -25.70 -7.37
CA LEU A 332 6.33 -26.75 -6.52
C LEU A 332 7.61 -27.37 -7.11
N ALA A 333 7.87 -27.16 -8.40
CA ALA A 333 9.09 -27.61 -9.06
C ALA A 333 10.29 -26.65 -8.85
N TYR A 334 10.06 -25.48 -8.24
CA TYR A 334 11.05 -24.42 -8.04
C TYR A 334 11.06 -23.98 -6.57
N PRO A 335 11.67 -24.78 -5.67
CA PRO A 335 11.74 -24.50 -4.23
C PRO A 335 12.62 -23.29 -3.87
#